data_AF-A0A6J6YZU7-F1
#
_entry.id   AF-A0A6J6YZU7-F1
#
_cell.length_a   1.000
_cell.length_b   1.000
_cell.length_c   1.000
_cell.angle_alpha   90.00
_cell.angle_beta   90.00
_cell.angle_gamma   90.00
#
_symmetry.space_group_name_H-M   'P 1'
#
loop_
_entity.id
_entity.type
_entity.pdbx_description
1 polymer ?
#
loop_
_entity_poly.entity_id
_entity_poly.type
_entity_poly.pdbx_seq_one_letter_code
_entity_poly.pdbx_strand_id
1 'polypeptide(L)'
;MSGKNILRFNILATAVFGVSAIVAAVVFDGFAKTQGVIVALSLFTIGIAAFLWGYWTAVQKSRELEISVAEMYFLLGRAIPKKVKVVMHSCLAAQSVIAIATAIARPNTLQDGAQNSSRGSTLAFGVLVPILGLGLNGLWSATYGSFGARRLKGDSSPTESHPDDRPIG
;
A
#
# COMPACT_ATOMS: atom_id res chain seq x y z
N MET A 1 4.38 2.38 -19.32
CA MET A 1 3.05 2.88 -18.89
C MET A 1 3.13 4.38 -18.62
N SER A 2 2.01 5.10 -18.61
CA SER A 2 1.96 6.52 -18.19
C SER A 2 1.49 6.60 -16.73
N GLY A 3 2.02 7.54 -15.94
CA GLY A 3 1.66 7.67 -14.51
C GLY A 3 0.16 7.91 -14.27
N LYS A 4 -0.55 8.48 -15.26
CA LYS A 4 -2.01 8.62 -15.26
C LYS A 4 -2.73 7.27 -15.28
N ASN A 5 -2.16 6.25 -15.93
CA ASN A 5 -2.78 4.93 -16.03
C ASN A 5 -2.73 4.19 -14.70
N ILE A 6 -1.63 4.31 -13.95
CA ILE A 6 -1.55 3.76 -12.59
C ILE A 6 -2.59 4.39 -11.68
N LEU A 7 -2.78 5.71 -11.79
CA LEU A 7 -3.81 6.43 -11.03
C LEU A 7 -5.23 5.93 -11.36
N ARG A 8 -5.56 5.85 -12.65
CA ARG A 8 -6.86 5.34 -13.11
C ARG A 8 -7.09 3.89 -12.68
N PHE A 9 -6.06 3.07 -12.77
CA PHE A 9 -6.10 1.68 -12.32
C PHE A 9 -6.36 1.58 -10.81
N ASN A 10 -5.68 2.39 -9.99
CA ASN A 10 -5.90 2.40 -8.54
C ASN A 10 -7.34 2.78 -8.18
N ILE A 11 -7.89 3.81 -8.85
CA ILE A 11 -9.29 4.23 -8.66
C ILE A 11 -10.24 3.09 -9.06
N LEU A 12 -10.05 2.51 -10.24
CA LEU A 12 -10.90 1.43 -10.75
C LEU A 12 -10.85 0.21 -9.84
N ALA A 13 -9.67 -0.23 -9.43
CA ALA A 13 -9.49 -1.36 -8.55
C ALA A 13 -10.12 -1.13 -7.16
N THR A 14 -10.02 0.09 -6.65
CA THR A 14 -10.68 0.49 -5.39
C THR A 14 -12.20 0.46 -5.52
N ALA A 15 -12.74 0.94 -6.64
CA ALA A 15 -14.18 0.88 -6.91
C ALA A 15 -14.67 -0.56 -7.03
N VAL A 16 -13.94 -1.42 -7.76
CA VAL A 16 -14.24 -2.85 -7.88
C VAL A 16 -14.23 -3.54 -6.51
N PHE A 17 -13.23 -3.25 -5.69
CA PHE A 17 -13.18 -3.76 -4.32
C PHE A 17 -14.39 -3.30 -3.49
N GLY A 18 -14.72 -2.02 -3.53
CA GLY A 18 -15.86 -1.46 -2.79
C GLY A 18 -17.19 -2.10 -3.20
N VAL A 19 -17.46 -2.20 -4.50
CA VAL A 19 -18.68 -2.85 -5.02
C VAL A 19 -18.72 -4.32 -4.62
N SER A 20 -17.61 -5.05 -4.77
CA SER A 20 -17.53 -6.46 -4.39
C SER A 20 -17.74 -6.66 -2.88
N ALA A 21 -17.16 -5.79 -2.04
CA ALA A 21 -17.33 -5.83 -0.59
C ALA A 21 -18.80 -5.57 -0.18
N ILE A 22 -19.47 -4.59 -0.81
CA ILE A 22 -20.88 -4.31 -0.55
C ILE A 22 -21.75 -5.50 -0.96
N VAL A 23 -21.54 -6.06 -2.16
CA VAL A 23 -22.29 -7.23 -2.64
C VAL A 23 -22.12 -8.42 -1.69
N ALA A 24 -20.88 -8.71 -1.28
CA ALA A 24 -20.59 -9.81 -0.36
C ALA A 24 -21.20 -9.58 1.04
N ALA A 25 -21.24 -8.32 1.51
CA ALA A 25 -21.82 -7.97 2.82
C ALA A 25 -23.36 -7.98 2.84
N VAL A 26 -24.00 -7.54 1.76
CA VAL A 26 -25.47 -7.42 1.65
C VAL A 26 -26.13 -8.74 1.28
N VAL A 27 -25.65 -9.42 0.22
CA VAL A 27 -26.26 -10.66 -0.27
C VAL A 27 -25.95 -11.83 0.66
N PHE A 28 -24.74 -11.83 1.25
CA PHE A 28 -24.26 -12.80 2.24
C PHE A 28 -24.45 -14.30 1.88
N ASP A 29 -24.59 -14.61 0.60
CA ASP A 29 -24.68 -15.96 0.06
C ASP A 29 -23.29 -16.57 -0.20
N GLY A 30 -23.19 -17.90 -0.29
CA GLY A 30 -21.95 -18.62 -0.54
C GLY A 30 -21.26 -18.20 -1.84
N PHE A 31 -22.03 -17.92 -2.89
CA PHE A 31 -21.47 -17.43 -4.17
C PHE A 31 -20.88 -16.02 -4.03
N ALA A 32 -21.61 -15.11 -3.38
CA ALA A 32 -21.15 -13.73 -3.15
C ALA A 32 -19.89 -13.67 -2.26
N LYS A 33 -19.80 -14.54 -1.25
CA LYS A 33 -18.61 -14.67 -0.39
C LYS A 33 -17.38 -15.14 -1.19
N THR A 34 -17.55 -16.16 -2.03
CA THR A 34 -16.47 -16.70 -2.86
C THR A 34 -15.97 -15.67 -3.85
N GLN A 35 -16.89 -14.94 -4.50
CA GLN A 35 -16.57 -13.84 -5.39
C GLN A 35 -15.74 -12.76 -4.68
N GLY A 36 -16.13 -12.36 -3.46
CA GLY A 36 -15.41 -11.37 -2.67
C GLY A 36 -13.98 -11.78 -2.36
N VAL A 37 -13.74 -13.05 -2.02
CA VAL A 37 -12.39 -13.58 -1.78
C VAL A 37 -11.55 -13.59 -3.04
N ILE A 38 -12.11 -14.05 -4.16
CA ILE A 38 -11.38 -14.10 -5.43
C ILE A 38 -10.92 -12.69 -5.81
N VAL A 39 -11.78 -11.68 -5.66
CA VAL A 39 -11.42 -10.28 -5.89
C VAL A 39 -10.34 -9.82 -4.92
N ALA A 40 -10.51 -10.06 -3.62
CA ALA A 40 -9.54 -9.64 -2.61
C ALA A 40 -8.15 -10.24 -2.84
N LEU A 41 -8.07 -11.54 -3.12
CA LEU A 41 -6.81 -12.23 -3.40
C LEU A 41 -6.18 -11.77 -4.71
N SER A 42 -6.99 -11.57 -5.76
CA SER A 42 -6.48 -11.06 -7.04
C SER A 42 -5.87 -9.66 -6.89
N LEU A 43 -6.59 -8.76 -6.20
CA LEU A 43 -6.10 -7.40 -5.93
C LEU A 43 -4.86 -7.41 -5.04
N PHE A 44 -4.83 -8.28 -4.04
CA PHE A 44 -3.65 -8.47 -3.18
C PHE A 44 -2.44 -8.94 -3.97
N THR A 45 -2.59 -9.95 -4.84
CA THR A 45 -1.52 -10.46 -5.70
C THR A 45 -0.99 -9.37 -6.64
N ILE A 46 -1.89 -8.59 -7.26
CA ILE A 46 -1.49 -7.45 -8.10
C ILE A 46 -0.72 -6.42 -7.25
N GLY A 47 -1.16 -6.17 -6.02
CA GLY A 47 -0.48 -5.29 -5.07
C GLY A 47 0.94 -5.73 -4.75
N ILE A 48 1.14 -7.03 -4.48
CA ILE A 48 2.48 -7.60 -4.27
C ILE A 48 3.34 -7.41 -5.52
N ALA A 49 2.83 -7.75 -6.70
CA ALA A 49 3.59 -7.58 -7.95
C ALA A 49 4.01 -6.12 -8.17
N ALA A 50 3.09 -5.17 -7.94
CA ALA A 50 3.38 -3.74 -8.03
C ALA A 50 4.40 -3.29 -6.98
N PHE A 51 4.29 -3.78 -5.74
CA PHE A 51 5.23 -3.50 -4.66
C PHE A 51 6.64 -3.98 -5.01
N LEU A 52 6.78 -5.23 -5.44
CA LEU A 52 8.08 -5.81 -5.82
C LEU A 52 8.69 -5.10 -7.03
N TRP A 53 7.87 -4.73 -8.02
CA TRP A 53 8.34 -3.98 -9.18
C TRP A 53 8.80 -2.57 -8.79
N GLY A 54 8.04 -1.89 -7.92
CA GLY A 54 8.42 -0.60 -7.35
C GLY A 54 9.74 -0.70 -6.60
N TYR A 55 9.88 -1.72 -5.75
CA TYR A 55 11.12 -2.00 -5.01
C TYR A 55 12.31 -2.22 -5.94
N TRP A 56 12.17 -3.10 -6.94
CA TRP A 56 13.22 -3.37 -7.93
C TRP A 56 13.67 -2.10 -8.67
N THR A 57 12.71 -1.26 -9.06
CA THR A 57 12.99 0.01 -9.74
C THR A 57 13.70 0.99 -8.81
N ALA A 58 13.28 1.07 -7.54
CA ALA A 58 13.90 1.93 -6.54
C ALA A 58 15.32 1.48 -6.18
N VAL A 59 15.60 0.17 -6.10
CA VAL A 59 16.94 -0.36 -5.82
C VAL A 59 17.95 0.10 -6.87
N GLN A 60 17.58 0.06 -8.15
CA GLN A 60 18.45 0.52 -9.24
C GLN A 60 18.77 2.02 -9.11
N LYS A 61 17.75 2.85 -8.83
CA LYS A 61 17.90 4.30 -8.65
C LYS A 61 18.56 4.69 -7.33
N SER A 62 18.45 3.84 -6.31
CA SER A 62 18.99 4.12 -4.98
C SER A 62 20.48 4.42 -5.06
N ARG A 63 21.22 3.78 -5.99
CA ARG A 63 22.66 4.03 -6.21
C ARG A 63 23.03 5.51 -6.34
N GLU A 64 22.14 6.32 -6.90
CA GLU A 64 22.35 7.74 -7.20
C GLU A 64 21.43 8.65 -6.37
N LEU A 65 20.28 8.13 -5.90
CA LEU A 65 19.24 8.92 -5.25
C LEU A 65 19.00 8.47 -3.80
N GLU A 66 18.72 9.43 -2.93
CA GLU A 66 18.27 9.16 -1.56
C GLU A 66 16.78 8.82 -1.58
N ILE A 67 16.45 7.53 -1.52
CA ILE A 67 15.07 7.05 -1.58
C ILE A 67 14.68 6.51 -0.20
N SER A 68 13.88 7.29 0.53
CA SER A 68 13.25 6.83 1.77
C SER A 68 12.05 5.91 1.47
N VAL A 69 11.97 4.78 2.17
CA VAL A 69 10.83 3.84 2.08
C VAL A 69 9.50 4.55 2.39
N ALA A 70 9.52 5.46 3.36
CA ALA A 70 8.36 6.24 3.75
C ALA A 70 7.96 7.25 2.66
N GLU A 71 8.93 7.90 2.01
CA GLU A 71 8.66 8.80 0.89
C GLU A 71 8.14 8.05 -0.34
N MET A 72 8.60 6.81 -0.53
CA MET A 72 8.25 5.98 -1.68
C MET A 72 6.84 5.35 -1.53
N TYR A 73 6.56 4.64 -0.44
CA TYR A 73 5.30 3.88 -0.28
C TYR A 73 4.18 4.69 0.38
N PHE A 74 4.53 5.63 1.27
CA PHE A 74 3.57 6.52 1.92
C PHE A 74 3.57 7.94 1.31
N LEU A 75 4.30 8.16 0.22
CA LEU A 75 4.28 9.43 -0.53
C LEU A 75 4.57 10.67 0.36
N LEU A 76 5.32 10.49 1.47
CA LEU A 76 5.46 11.48 2.55
C LEU A 76 6.42 12.65 2.25
N GLY A 77 7.12 12.65 1.11
CA GLY A 77 8.11 13.68 0.79
C GLY A 77 7.81 14.50 -0.48
N ARG A 78 8.66 15.48 -0.81
CA ARG A 78 8.38 16.45 -1.89
C ARG A 78 8.54 15.88 -3.29
N ALA A 79 9.03 14.64 -3.41
CA ALA A 79 9.25 13.95 -4.69
C ALA A 79 8.00 13.79 -5.57
N ILE A 80 6.79 14.01 -5.03
CA ILE A 80 5.52 13.64 -5.66
C ILE A 80 4.55 14.83 -5.72
N PRO A 81 3.92 15.10 -6.88
CA PRO A 81 2.91 16.15 -7.01
C PRO A 81 1.74 15.97 -6.05
N LYS A 82 1.31 17.07 -5.38
CA LYS A 82 0.24 17.05 -4.37
C LYS A 82 -1.06 16.38 -4.87
N LYS A 83 -1.45 16.63 -6.12
CA LYS A 83 -2.66 16.03 -6.72
C LYS A 83 -2.60 14.50 -6.77
N VAL A 84 -1.44 13.95 -7.11
CA VAL A 84 -1.23 12.49 -7.17
C VAL A 84 -1.30 11.90 -5.77
N LYS A 85 -0.63 12.53 -4.80
CA LYS A 85 -0.66 12.08 -3.39
C LYS A 85 -2.07 11.99 -2.84
N VAL A 86 -2.87 13.03 -3.04
CA VAL A 86 -4.25 13.08 -2.55
C VAL A 86 -5.04 11.91 -3.12
N VAL A 87 -5.02 11.72 -4.45
CA VAL A 87 -5.77 10.62 -5.08
C VAL A 87 -5.31 9.24 -4.57
N MET A 88 -4.00 9.02 -4.51
CA MET A 88 -3.44 7.73 -4.10
C MET A 88 -3.70 7.41 -2.63
N HIS A 89 -3.54 8.39 -1.73
CA HIS A 89 -3.90 8.25 -0.32
C HIS A 89 -5.40 8.13 -0.10
N SER A 90 -6.23 8.82 -0.87
CA SER A 90 -7.69 8.65 -0.82
C SER A 90 -8.09 7.23 -1.20
N CYS A 91 -7.47 6.64 -2.23
CA CYS A 91 -7.73 5.24 -2.60
C CYS A 91 -7.29 4.27 -1.50
N LEU A 92 -6.08 4.43 -0.96
CA LEU A 92 -5.58 3.59 0.12
C LEU A 92 -6.45 3.72 1.38
N ALA A 93 -6.85 4.93 1.75
CA ALA A 93 -7.74 5.17 2.88
C ALA A 93 -9.10 4.52 2.65
N ALA A 94 -9.68 4.65 1.45
CA ALA A 94 -10.94 4.00 1.10
C ALA A 94 -10.82 2.48 1.19
N GLN A 95 -9.76 1.88 0.64
CA GLN A 95 -9.50 0.43 0.74
C GLN A 95 -9.42 -0.01 2.20
N SER A 96 -8.67 0.70 3.04
CA SER A 96 -8.55 0.40 4.48
C SER A 96 -9.88 0.51 5.21
N VAL A 97 -10.64 1.58 4.98
CA VAL A 97 -11.96 1.78 5.60
C VAL A 97 -12.94 0.71 5.17
N ILE A 98 -13.03 0.39 3.88
CA ILE A 98 -13.92 -0.65 3.36
C ILE A 98 -13.53 -2.02 3.93
N ALA A 99 -12.24 -2.34 3.95
CA ALA A 99 -11.76 -3.62 4.47
C ALA A 99 -12.08 -3.78 5.97
N ILE A 100 -11.81 -2.76 6.78
CA ILE A 100 -12.09 -2.76 8.21
C ILE A 100 -13.61 -2.82 8.45
N ALA A 101 -14.40 -1.98 7.77
CA ALA A 101 -15.85 -1.96 7.92
C ALA A 101 -16.47 -3.31 7.56
N THR A 102 -16.01 -3.93 6.48
CA THR A 102 -16.50 -5.23 6.01
C THR A 102 -16.11 -6.36 6.98
N ALA A 103 -14.89 -6.32 7.54
CA ALA A 103 -14.43 -7.27 8.54
C ALA A 103 -15.21 -7.14 9.87
N ILE A 104 -15.51 -5.91 10.30
CA ILE A 104 -16.27 -5.65 11.54
C ILE A 104 -17.75 -5.99 11.38
N ALA A 105 -18.37 -5.67 10.23
CA ALA A 105 -19.81 -5.84 10.03
C ALA A 105 -20.29 -7.30 10.07
N ARG A 106 -19.38 -8.27 9.96
CA ARG A 106 -19.68 -9.72 9.98
C ARG A 106 -18.62 -10.46 10.82
N PRO A 107 -18.66 -10.32 12.16
CA PRO A 107 -17.67 -10.88 13.06
C PRO A 107 -17.80 -12.41 13.18
N ASN A 108 -16.69 -13.07 13.50
CA ASN A 108 -16.50 -14.53 13.50
C ASN A 108 -17.35 -15.32 14.52
N THR A 109 -18.14 -14.66 15.37
CA THR A 109 -18.61 -15.21 16.65
C THR A 109 -20.13 -15.31 16.81
N LEU A 110 -20.93 -14.85 15.86
CA LEU A 110 -22.40 -14.82 15.96
C LEU A 110 -23.10 -15.81 15.01
N GLN A 111 -22.51 -16.98 14.79
CA GLN A 111 -23.21 -18.08 14.12
C GLN A 111 -23.66 -19.08 15.18
N ASP A 112 -24.82 -18.80 15.79
CA ASP A 112 -25.49 -19.71 16.70
C ASP A 112 -25.69 -21.08 16.02
N GLY A 113 -25.08 -22.13 16.59
CA GLY A 113 -25.25 -23.52 16.14
C GLY A 113 -24.08 -24.16 15.38
N ALA A 114 -22.90 -23.53 15.29
CA ALA A 114 -21.73 -24.16 14.66
C ALA A 114 -21.14 -25.31 15.48
N GLN A 115 -21.64 -26.54 15.27
CA GLN A 115 -21.15 -27.79 15.87
C GLN A 115 -19.75 -28.23 15.41
N ASN A 116 -19.02 -27.40 14.65
CA ASN A 116 -17.62 -27.61 14.32
C ASN A 116 -16.89 -26.26 14.26
N SER A 117 -15.97 -26.06 15.18
CA SER A 117 -15.15 -24.86 15.37
C SER A 117 -14.40 -24.40 14.11
N SER A 118 -14.21 -23.08 14.02
CA SER A 118 -13.20 -22.36 13.23
C SER A 118 -13.28 -22.43 11.70
N ARG A 119 -14.17 -21.62 11.11
CA ARG A 119 -13.93 -21.04 9.79
C ARG A 119 -13.92 -19.52 9.92
N GLY A 120 -12.72 -18.92 9.85
CA GLY A 120 -12.58 -17.47 9.86
C GLY A 120 -13.47 -16.82 8.79
N SER A 121 -14.03 -15.64 9.10
CA SER A 121 -14.94 -14.91 8.21
C SER A 121 -14.27 -14.70 6.86
N THR A 122 -14.88 -15.26 5.82
CA THR A 122 -14.49 -15.13 4.41
C THR A 122 -14.35 -13.66 3.97
N LEU A 123 -14.96 -12.74 4.72
CA LEU A 123 -14.87 -11.30 4.50
C LEU A 123 -13.59 -10.67 5.06
N ALA A 124 -12.90 -11.33 6.00
CA ALA A 124 -11.64 -10.83 6.58
C ALA A 124 -10.48 -10.80 5.56
N PHE A 125 -10.56 -11.59 4.49
CA PHE A 125 -9.58 -11.54 3.39
C PHE A 125 -9.49 -10.15 2.73
N GLY A 126 -10.55 -9.32 2.83
CA GLY A 126 -10.54 -7.93 2.37
C GLY A 126 -9.46 -7.07 3.03
N VAL A 127 -9.00 -7.41 4.24
CA VAL A 127 -7.93 -6.69 4.97
C VAL A 127 -6.57 -6.74 4.26
N LEU A 128 -6.40 -7.64 3.30
CA LEU A 128 -5.18 -7.72 2.48
C LEU A 128 -5.16 -6.69 1.34
N VAL A 129 -6.32 -6.19 0.91
CA VAL A 129 -6.44 -5.32 -0.28
C VAL A 129 -5.68 -3.99 -0.17
N PRO A 130 -5.51 -3.33 1.00
CA PRO A 130 -4.69 -2.12 1.12
C PRO A 130 -3.23 -2.28 0.63
N ILE A 131 -2.71 -3.50 0.54
CA ILE A 131 -1.40 -3.77 -0.06
C ILE A 131 -1.37 -3.40 -1.55
N LEU A 132 -2.51 -3.43 -2.25
CA LEU A 132 -2.63 -2.88 -3.59
C LEU A 132 -2.35 -1.38 -3.62
N GLY A 133 -3.00 -0.61 -2.75
CA GLY A 133 -2.78 0.83 -2.64
C GLY A 133 -1.33 1.15 -2.33
N LEU A 134 -0.73 0.47 -1.35
CA LEU A 134 0.69 0.64 -1.01
C LEU A 134 1.63 0.24 -2.15
N GLY A 135 1.39 -0.91 -2.81
CA GLY A 135 2.19 -1.38 -3.93
C GLY A 135 2.16 -0.44 -5.12
N LEU A 136 0.97 0.08 -5.47
CA LEU A 136 0.81 1.07 -6.54
C LEU A 136 1.43 2.41 -6.18
N ASN A 137 1.37 2.86 -4.91
CA ASN A 137 2.08 4.04 -4.42
C ASN A 137 3.58 3.91 -4.69
N GLY A 138 4.17 2.79 -4.25
CA GLY A 138 5.59 2.48 -4.44
C GLY A 138 5.99 2.39 -5.91
N LEU A 139 5.17 1.75 -6.74
CA LEU A 139 5.41 1.63 -8.17
C LEU A 139 5.40 3.00 -8.86
N TRP A 140 4.40 3.83 -8.55
CA TRP A 140 4.28 5.17 -9.12
C TRP A 140 5.46 6.04 -8.69
N SER A 141 5.79 6.07 -7.40
CA SER A 141 6.88 6.87 -6.86
C SER A 141 8.23 6.43 -7.40
N ALA A 142 8.52 5.14 -7.49
CA ALA A 142 9.78 4.65 -8.06
C ALA A 142 9.92 4.99 -9.55
N THR A 143 8.81 4.99 -10.30
CA THR A 143 8.84 5.23 -11.74
C THR A 143 8.92 6.73 -12.07
N TYR A 144 8.10 7.56 -11.41
CA TYR A 144 7.88 8.97 -11.77
C TYR A 144 8.23 9.98 -10.67
N GLY A 145 8.56 9.53 -9.46
CA GLY A 145 8.95 10.40 -8.35
C GLY A 145 10.32 11.04 -8.58
N SER A 146 10.46 12.29 -8.15
CA SER A 146 11.70 13.06 -8.23
C SER A 146 12.39 13.07 -6.87
N PHE A 147 13.27 12.10 -6.61
CA PHE A 147 14.02 11.99 -5.36
C PHE A 147 15.27 12.87 -5.37
N GLY A 148 15.75 13.25 -4.18
CA GLY A 148 16.99 14.02 -4.01
C GLY A 148 18.23 13.18 -4.33
N ALA A 149 19.34 13.85 -4.64
CA ALA A 149 20.63 13.19 -4.83
C ALA A 149 21.07 12.48 -3.54
N ARG A 150 21.71 11.32 -3.68
CA ARG A 150 22.25 10.56 -2.55
C ARG A 150 23.35 11.36 -1.85
N ARG A 151 23.21 11.61 -0.55
CA ARG A 151 24.31 12.11 0.29
C ARG A 151 25.38 11.05 0.40
N LEU A 152 26.61 11.36 -0.01
CA LEU A 152 27.75 10.48 0.16
C LEU A 152 28.34 10.69 1.57
N LYS A 153 28.80 9.61 2.21
CA LYS A 153 29.47 9.67 3.51
C LYS A 153 30.80 10.41 3.33
N GLY A 154 30.79 11.71 3.61
CA GLY A 154 31.91 12.64 3.37
C GLY A 154 31.47 14.09 3.15
N ASP A 155 30.21 14.33 2.77
CA ASP A 155 29.63 15.68 2.69
C ASP A 155 29.20 16.17 4.08
N SER A 156 30.14 16.22 5.02
CA SER A 156 30.02 17.10 6.16
C SER A 156 30.31 18.53 5.67
N SER A 157 29.35 19.44 5.84
CA SER A 157 29.66 20.85 6.08
C SER A 157 30.84 20.96 7.08
N PRO A 158 31.72 21.96 6.94
CA PRO A 158 33.08 21.94 7.46
C PRO A 158 33.17 21.48 8.92
N THR A 159 33.85 20.35 9.11
CA THR A 159 34.51 19.88 10.33
C THR A 159 33.87 20.34 11.64
N GLU A 160 32.70 19.79 11.99
CA GLU A 160 32.38 19.65 13.40
C GLU A 160 33.24 18.48 13.90
N SER A 161 34.39 18.81 14.50
CA SER A 161 35.29 17.85 15.15
C SER A 161 34.47 16.92 16.04
N HIS A 162 34.61 15.61 15.87
CA HIS A 162 33.99 14.65 16.78
C HIS A 162 34.53 14.95 18.19
N PRO A 163 33.72 14.88 19.25
CA PRO A 163 34.20 15.12 20.62
C PRO A 163 35.43 14.27 21.00
N ASP A 164 35.57 13.10 20.36
CA ASP A 164 36.70 12.17 20.54
C ASP A 164 37.97 12.56 19.76
N ASP A 165 37.92 13.53 18.86
CA ASP A 165 39.08 14.03 18.11
C ASP A 165 39.90 15.06 18.93
N ARG A 166 39.44 15.43 20.13
CA ARG A 166 40.17 16.34 21.01
C ARG A 166 41.25 15.57 21.78
N PRO A 167 42.55 15.92 21.65
CA PRO A 167 43.56 15.37 22.54
C PRO A 167 43.24 15.80 23.97
N ILE A 168 43.28 14.85 24.90
CA ILE A 168 43.13 15.11 26.33
C ILE A 168 44.44 15.75 26.79
N GLY A 169 44.44 17.08 26.86
CA GLY A 169 45.54 17.91 27.33
C GLY A 169 45.00 19.19 27.96
#